data_AF-A0A525C897-F1
#
_entry.id   AF-A0A525C897-F1
#
_cell.length_a   1.000
_cell.length_b   1.000
_cell.length_c   1.000
_cell.angle_alpha   90.00
_cell.angle_beta   90.00
_cell.angle_gamma   90.00
#
_symmetry.space_group_name_H-M   'P 1'
#
loop_
_entity.id
_entity.type
_entity.pdbx_description
1 polymer ?
#
loop_
_entity_poly.entity_id
_entity_poly.type
_entity_poly.pdbx_seq_one_letter_code
_entity_poly.pdbx_strand_id
1 'polypeptide(L)'
;MKTYLECIPCFIRQTIDATRKVCDDPAVVEATLKKVLREISEFDLDRTPPEMAQKIHRLIKEETSIDDPYDELKSKSNIVAQKIATEQASVIAESEFPFATAVRFAIAGNIIDFGAKTTWDDELIHGSFAKAT
;
A
#
# COMPACT_ATOMS: atom_id res chain seq x y z
N MET A 1 -0.15 -16.02 -9.04
CA MET A 1 0.20 -16.08 -7.61
C MET A 1 -0.99 -16.67 -6.87
N LYS A 2 -0.78 -17.51 -5.87
CA LYS A 2 -1.86 -18.06 -5.03
C LYS A 2 -1.76 -17.48 -3.63
N THR A 3 -2.80 -17.64 -2.83
CA THR A 3 -2.79 -17.22 -1.42
C THR A 3 -2.18 -18.34 -0.59
N TYR A 4 -1.22 -17.96 0.26
CA TYR A 4 -0.56 -18.89 1.18
C TYR A 4 -1.04 -18.63 2.61
N LEU A 5 -0.76 -19.56 3.52
CA LEU A 5 -1.15 -19.42 4.94
C LEU A 5 -0.49 -18.19 5.58
N GLU A 6 0.70 -17.81 5.11
CA GLU A 6 1.44 -16.62 5.50
C GLU A 6 0.77 -15.31 5.07
N CYS A 7 -0.20 -15.37 4.15
CA CYS A 7 -1.01 -14.22 3.77
C CYS A 7 -2.09 -13.90 4.83
N ILE A 8 -2.53 -14.88 5.61
CA ILE A 8 -3.63 -14.70 6.58
C ILE A 8 -3.28 -13.65 7.65
N PRO A 9 -2.10 -13.67 8.29
CA PRO A 9 -1.70 -12.61 9.21
C PRO A 9 -1.65 -11.23 8.56
N CYS A 10 -1.28 -11.15 7.28
CA CYS A 10 -1.24 -9.90 6.53
C CYS A 10 -2.64 -9.32 6.33
N PHE A 11 -3.63 -10.14 5.98
CA PHE A 11 -5.02 -9.71 5.82
C PHE A 11 -5.62 -9.18 7.13
N ILE A 12 -5.34 -9.84 8.25
CA ILE A 12 -5.78 -9.41 9.58
C ILE A 12 -5.19 -8.04 9.91
N ARG A 13 -3.86 -7.89 9.76
CA ARG A 13 -3.17 -6.61 9.99
C ARG A 13 -3.70 -5.51 9.08
N GLN A 14 -3.85 -5.78 7.78
CA GLN A 14 -4.38 -4.82 6.82
C GLN A 14 -5.79 -4.36 7.20
N THR A 15 -6.65 -5.27 7.65
CA THR A 15 -8.00 -4.93 8.10
C THR A 15 -7.98 -3.97 9.28
N ILE A 16 -7.16 -4.27 10.29
CA ILE A 16 -7.06 -3.43 11.50
C ILE A 16 -6.48 -2.05 11.14
N ASP A 17 -5.37 -2.02 10.42
CA ASP A 17 -4.68 -0.78 10.05
C ASP A 17 -5.56 0.11 9.17
N ALA A 18 -6.20 -0.46 8.15
CA ALA A 18 -7.05 0.28 7.24
C ALA A 18 -8.31 0.82 7.93
N THR A 19 -8.96 0.02 8.79
CA THR A 19 -10.16 0.48 9.51
C THR A 19 -9.81 1.62 10.48
N ARG A 20 -8.68 1.52 11.19
CA ARG A 20 -8.21 2.55 12.12
C ARG A 20 -7.79 3.86 11.44
N LYS A 21 -7.49 3.85 10.14
CA LYS A 21 -7.21 5.09 9.40
C LYS A 21 -8.46 5.95 9.21
N VAL A 22 -9.64 5.37 9.34
CA VAL A 22 -10.91 6.03 9.01
C VAL A 22 -11.92 6.03 10.16
N CYS A 23 -11.70 5.22 11.20
CA CYS A 23 -12.59 5.12 12.34
C CYS A 23 -11.81 4.79 13.61
N ASP A 24 -11.98 5.64 14.63
CA ASP A 24 -11.36 5.46 15.95
C ASP A 24 -12.19 4.60 16.92
N ASP A 25 -13.42 4.22 16.55
CA ASP A 25 -14.30 3.41 17.40
C ASP A 25 -13.82 1.94 17.43
N PRO A 26 -13.35 1.43 18.59
CA PRO A 26 -12.89 0.05 18.71
C PRO A 26 -13.97 -0.98 18.35
N ALA A 27 -15.25 -0.67 18.55
CA ALA A 27 -16.36 -1.57 18.23
C ALA A 27 -16.51 -1.75 16.71
N VAL A 28 -16.30 -0.70 15.92
CA VAL A 28 -16.31 -0.75 14.45
C VAL A 28 -15.12 -1.55 13.94
N VAL A 29 -13.94 -1.36 14.51
CA VAL A 29 -12.73 -2.13 14.17
C VAL A 29 -12.96 -3.63 14.45
N GLU A 30 -13.52 -3.96 15.61
CA GLU A 30 -13.83 -5.35 15.99
C GLU A 30 -14.88 -5.97 15.05
N ALA A 31 -15.97 -5.24 14.76
CA ALA A 31 -17.03 -5.70 13.88
C ALA A 31 -16.53 -5.97 12.45
N THR A 32 -15.73 -5.05 11.91
CA THR A 32 -15.08 -5.19 10.60
C THR A 32 -14.16 -6.40 10.57
N LEU A 33 -13.31 -6.57 11.59
CA LEU A 33 -12.40 -7.70 11.67
C LEU A 33 -13.14 -9.04 11.73
N LYS A 34 -14.23 -9.13 12.51
CA LYS A 34 -15.05 -10.35 12.57
C LYS A 34 -15.65 -10.73 11.21
N LYS A 35 -16.12 -9.73 10.43
CA LYS A 35 -16.63 -9.95 9.07
C LYS A 35 -15.53 -10.44 8.13
N VAL A 36 -14.36 -9.81 8.16
CA VAL A 36 -13.21 -10.24 7.36
C VAL A 36 -12.75 -11.65 7.73
N LEU A 37 -12.67 -12.00 9.01
CA LEU A 37 -12.26 -13.33 9.45
C LEU A 37 -13.20 -14.43 8.92
N ARG A 38 -14.51 -14.14 8.81
CA ARG A 38 -15.47 -15.05 8.19
C ARG A 38 -15.17 -15.23 6.70
N GLU A 39 -14.98 -14.14 5.96
CA GLU A 39 -14.60 -14.23 4.54
C GLU A 39 -13.29 -14.99 4.34
N ILE A 40 -12.28 -14.75 5.18
CA ILE A 40 -10.99 -15.46 5.12
C ILE A 40 -11.18 -16.96 5.33
N SER A 41 -12.05 -17.37 6.27
CA SER A 41 -12.28 -18.78 6.58
C SER A 41 -12.91 -19.56 5.42
N GLU A 42 -13.54 -18.88 4.47
CA GLU A 42 -14.21 -19.44 3.30
C GLU A 42 -13.47 -19.13 1.99
N PHE A 43 -12.34 -18.41 2.06
CA PHE A 43 -11.61 -17.96 0.88
C PHE A 43 -10.84 -19.10 0.20
N ASP A 44 -11.03 -19.24 -1.10
CA ASP A 44 -10.28 -20.20 -1.92
C ASP A 44 -8.81 -19.76 -2.05
N LEU A 45 -7.89 -20.56 -1.48
CA LEU A 45 -6.46 -20.26 -1.50
C LEU A 45 -5.81 -20.35 -2.89
N ASP A 46 -6.47 -20.97 -3.88
CA ASP A 46 -6.02 -20.94 -5.27
C ASP A 46 -6.19 -19.55 -5.91
N ARG A 47 -6.97 -18.66 -5.29
CA ARG A 47 -7.11 -17.27 -5.68
C ARG A 47 -5.97 -16.41 -5.16
N THR A 48 -5.84 -15.23 -5.74
CA THR A 48 -4.73 -14.32 -5.49
C THR A 48 -4.97 -13.50 -4.20
N PRO A 49 -3.91 -13.14 -3.43
CA PRO A 49 -4.05 -12.26 -2.28
C PRO A 49 -4.72 -10.90 -2.58
N PRO A 50 -4.49 -10.24 -3.74
CA PRO A 50 -5.23 -9.04 -4.11
C PRO A 50 -6.75 -9.20 -4.21
N GLU A 51 -7.25 -10.38 -4.59
CA GLU A 51 -8.70 -10.63 -4.61
C GLU A 51 -9.29 -10.64 -3.18
N MET A 52 -8.55 -11.20 -2.20
CA MET A 52 -8.94 -11.10 -0.80
C MET A 52 -8.82 -9.66 -0.29
N ALA A 53 -7.74 -8.95 -0.64
CA ALA A 53 -7.59 -7.54 -0.28
C ALA A 53 -8.77 -6.69 -0.78
N GLN A 54 -9.23 -6.90 -2.02
CA GLN A 54 -10.39 -6.20 -2.55
C GLN A 54 -11.67 -6.46 -1.73
N LYS A 55 -11.89 -7.70 -1.28
CA LYS A 55 -13.00 -8.04 -0.37
C LYS A 55 -12.87 -7.30 0.97
N ILE A 56 -11.67 -7.25 1.54
CA ILE A 56 -11.39 -6.51 2.79
C ILE A 56 -11.74 -5.03 2.62
N HIS A 57 -11.24 -4.38 1.57
CA HIS A 57 -11.54 -2.96 1.31
C HIS A 57 -13.04 -2.71 1.16
N ARG A 58 -13.77 -3.62 0.50
CA ARG A 58 -15.23 -3.50 0.37
C ARG A 58 -15.94 -3.59 1.73
N LEU A 59 -15.57 -4.56 2.57
CA LEU A 59 -16.13 -4.70 3.91
C LEU A 59 -15.84 -3.48 4.79
N ILE A 60 -14.62 -2.94 4.73
CA ILE A 60 -14.28 -1.71 5.47
C ILE A 60 -15.18 -0.56 5.01
N LYS A 61 -15.36 -0.39 3.70
CA LYS A 61 -16.25 0.64 3.15
C LYS A 61 -17.70 0.45 3.60
N GLU A 62 -18.20 -0.77 3.62
CA GLU A 62 -19.55 -1.10 4.10
C GLU A 62 -19.73 -0.76 5.59
N GLU A 63 -18.75 -1.05 6.44
CA GLU A 63 -18.83 -0.78 7.89
C GLU A 63 -18.62 0.70 8.24
N THR A 64 -17.76 1.40 7.52
CA THR A 64 -17.32 2.76 7.88
C THR A 64 -18.03 3.85 7.06
N SER A 65 -18.71 3.48 5.97
CA SER A 65 -19.25 4.41 4.96
C SER A 65 -18.19 5.33 4.34
N ILE A 66 -16.91 4.97 4.43
CA ILE A 66 -15.79 5.74 3.88
C ILE A 66 -15.23 5.01 2.66
N ASP A 67 -15.10 5.75 1.55
CA ASP A 67 -14.82 5.19 0.23
C ASP A 67 -13.40 4.62 0.09
N ASP A 68 -12.39 5.31 0.64
CA ASP A 68 -11.00 4.90 0.55
C ASP A 68 -10.23 5.30 1.81
N PRO A 69 -9.84 4.33 2.67
CA PRO A 69 -9.03 4.60 3.86
C PRO A 69 -7.63 5.16 3.61
N TYR A 70 -7.20 5.22 2.36
CA TYR A 70 -5.86 5.62 1.97
C TYR A 70 -5.82 6.94 1.21
N ASP A 71 -6.94 7.66 1.08
CA ASP A 71 -7.02 8.86 0.23
C ASP A 71 -5.99 9.95 0.61
N GLU A 72 -5.87 10.28 1.90
CA GLU A 72 -4.88 11.24 2.39
C GLU A 72 -3.44 10.76 2.12
N LEU A 73 -3.19 9.46 2.33
CA LEU A 73 -1.87 8.87 2.11
C LEU A 73 -1.51 8.88 0.63
N LYS A 74 -2.45 8.55 -0.27
CA LYS A 74 -2.28 8.62 -1.72
C LYS A 74 -2.00 10.05 -2.17
N SER A 75 -2.73 11.02 -1.63
CA SER A 75 -2.53 12.43 -1.92
C SER A 75 -1.12 12.89 -1.52
N LYS A 76 -0.67 12.56 -0.30
CA LYS A 76 0.71 12.84 0.16
C LYS A 76 1.75 12.16 -0.74
N SER A 77 1.52 10.89 -1.07
CA SER A 77 2.40 10.09 -1.93
C SER A 77 2.59 10.70 -3.30
N ASN A 78 1.49 11.13 -3.94
CA ASN A 78 1.52 11.76 -5.26
C ASN A 78 2.30 13.07 -5.26
N ILE A 79 2.11 13.91 -4.23
CA ILE A 79 2.85 15.18 -4.09
C ILE A 79 4.35 14.92 -3.99
N VAL A 80 4.76 13.97 -3.15
CA VAL A 80 6.18 13.62 -2.96
C VAL A 80 6.77 12.99 -4.21
N ALA A 81 6.07 12.03 -4.82
CA ALA A 81 6.51 11.37 -6.04
C ALA A 81 6.68 12.38 -7.20
N GLN A 82 5.76 13.33 -7.35
CA GLN A 82 5.85 14.37 -8.39
C GLN A 82 7.07 15.28 -8.17
N LYS A 83 7.33 15.69 -6.92
CA LYS A 83 8.50 16.50 -6.58
C LYS A 83 9.80 15.76 -6.93
N ILE A 84 9.93 14.50 -6.50
CA ILE A 84 11.11 13.68 -6.77
C ILE A 84 11.28 13.46 -8.28
N ALA A 85 10.20 13.13 -9.01
CA ALA A 85 10.27 12.93 -10.45
C ALA A 85 10.77 14.20 -11.18
N THR A 86 10.36 15.37 -10.72
CA THR A 86 10.81 16.66 -11.27
C THR A 86 12.28 16.92 -10.97
N GLU A 87 12.71 16.70 -9.73
CA GLU A 87 14.10 16.93 -9.29
C GLU A 87 15.10 15.98 -9.96
N GLN A 88 14.68 14.75 -10.29
CA GLN A 88 15.56 13.71 -10.83
C GLN A 88 15.54 13.64 -12.35
N ALA A 89 14.69 14.42 -13.02
CA ALA A 89 14.58 14.42 -14.48
C ALA A 89 15.90 14.79 -15.18
N SER A 90 16.59 15.83 -14.71
CA SER A 90 17.90 16.22 -15.24
C SER A 90 18.97 15.17 -14.93
N VAL A 91 18.97 14.62 -13.71
CA VAL A 91 19.91 13.56 -13.29
C VAL A 91 19.81 12.34 -14.20
N ILE A 92 18.59 11.91 -14.53
CA ILE A 92 18.36 10.80 -15.47
C ILE A 92 18.88 11.17 -16.86
N ALA A 93 18.53 12.35 -17.38
CA ALA A 93 18.87 12.79 -18.73
C ALA A 93 20.38 12.99 -18.94
N GLU A 94 21.10 13.44 -17.91
CA GLU A 94 22.54 13.75 -17.94
C GLU A 94 23.41 12.56 -17.52
N SER A 95 22.81 11.45 -17.05
CA SER A 95 23.55 10.25 -16.64
C SER A 95 24.21 9.53 -17.82
N GLU A 96 25.26 8.75 -17.53
CA GLU A 96 25.97 7.93 -18.53
C GLU A 96 25.04 6.91 -19.21
N PHE A 97 24.04 6.38 -18.49
CA PHE A 97 23.08 5.39 -18.97
C PHE A 97 21.63 5.79 -18.68
N PRO A 98 21.03 6.77 -19.41
CA PRO A 98 19.72 7.35 -19.07
C PRO A 98 18.59 6.34 -18.88
N PHE A 99 18.52 5.31 -19.73
CA PHE A 99 17.51 4.26 -19.61
C PHE A 99 17.68 3.44 -18.32
N ALA A 100 18.91 3.01 -18.01
CA ALA A 100 19.18 2.25 -16.81
C ALA A 100 18.92 3.08 -15.54
N THR A 101 19.33 4.35 -15.55
CA THR A 101 19.06 5.30 -14.47
C THR A 101 17.56 5.47 -14.25
N ALA A 102 16.78 5.70 -15.33
CA ALA A 102 15.33 5.81 -15.24
C ALA A 102 14.68 4.55 -14.64
N VAL A 103 15.14 3.35 -15.02
CA VAL A 103 14.65 2.09 -14.44
C VAL A 103 14.97 2.00 -12.94
N ARG A 104 16.18 2.38 -12.50
CA ARG A 104 16.56 2.39 -11.08
C ARG A 104 15.68 3.35 -10.27
N PHE A 105 15.40 4.54 -10.82
CA PHE A 105 14.48 5.51 -10.21
C PHE A 105 13.05 4.99 -10.14
N ALA A 106 12.55 4.31 -11.18
CA ALA A 106 11.23 3.68 -11.17
C ALA A 106 11.13 2.58 -10.10
N ILE A 107 12.16 1.75 -9.96
CA ILE A 107 12.23 0.72 -8.91
C ILE A 107 12.25 1.36 -7.53
N ALA A 108 13.05 2.41 -7.33
CA ALA A 108 13.09 3.16 -6.07
C ALA A 108 11.73 3.78 -5.74
N GLY A 109 11.02 4.33 -6.74
CA GLY A 109 9.68 4.90 -6.58
C GLY A 109 8.62 3.89 -6.12
N ASN A 110 8.80 2.60 -6.40
CA ASN A 110 7.88 1.56 -5.91
C ASN A 110 7.87 1.44 -4.37
N ILE A 111 8.82 2.05 -3.66
CA ILE A 111 8.78 2.16 -2.19
C ILE A 111 7.68 3.09 -1.69
N ILE A 112 7.18 3.98 -2.56
CA ILE A 112 6.04 4.89 -2.31
C ILE A 112 4.72 4.17 -2.66
N ASP A 113 4.70 2.84 -2.65
CA ASP A 113 3.47 2.03 -2.68
C ASP A 113 3.18 1.49 -1.26
N PHE A 114 2.15 2.05 -0.63
CA PHE A 114 1.75 1.69 0.73
C PHE A 114 0.73 0.54 0.79
N GLY A 115 0.52 -0.19 -0.31
CA GLY A 115 -0.37 -1.35 -0.35
C GLY A 115 0.09 -2.50 0.56
N ALA A 116 1.41 -2.70 0.70
CA ALA A 116 1.98 -3.76 1.55
C ALA A 116 2.50 -3.26 2.91
N LYS A 117 2.92 -2.00 2.99
CA LYS A 117 3.36 -1.32 4.23
C LYS A 117 2.53 -0.05 4.40
N THR A 118 1.78 0.06 5.49
CA THR A 118 0.82 1.16 5.72
C THR A 118 1.43 2.39 6.40
N THR A 119 2.74 2.34 6.71
CA THR A 119 3.47 3.36 7.46
C THR A 119 4.38 4.17 6.54
N TRP A 120 4.29 5.50 6.66
CA TRP A 120 5.18 6.44 6.00
C TRP A 120 6.56 6.46 6.68
N ASP A 121 7.64 6.42 5.88
CA ASP A 121 9.02 6.45 6.36
C ASP A 121 9.89 7.30 5.42
N ASP A 122 10.16 8.54 5.82
CA ASP A 122 10.94 9.50 5.03
C ASP A 122 12.38 9.03 4.79
N GLU A 123 13.01 8.39 5.78
CA GLU A 123 14.40 7.93 5.66
C GLU A 123 14.52 6.81 4.63
N LEU A 124 13.58 5.86 4.67
CA LEU A 124 13.51 4.77 3.70
C LEU A 124 13.23 5.30 2.29
N ILE A 125 12.31 6.26 2.14
CA ILE A 125 11.97 6.86 0.85
C ILE A 125 13.20 7.57 0.27
N HIS A 126 13.78 8.53 0.99
CA HIS A 126 14.94 9.28 0.49
C HIS A 126 16.17 8.38 0.27
N GLY A 127 16.41 7.42 1.18
CA GLY A 127 17.51 6.46 1.06
C GLY A 127 17.37 5.51 -0.14
N SER A 128 16.15 5.25 -0.62
CA SER A 128 15.92 4.44 -1.82
C SER A 128 16.32 5.18 -3.10
N PHE A 129 15.99 6.47 -3.18
CA PHE A 129 16.35 7.30 -4.34
C PHE A 129 17.85 7.65 -4.39
N ALA A 130 18.50 7.83 -3.25
CA ALA A 130 19.94 8.06 -3.19
C ALA A 130 20.77 6.88 -3.73
N LYS A 131 20.21 5.67 -3.77
CA LYS A 131 20.85 4.47 -4.36
C LYS A 131 20.57 4.31 -5.86
N ALA A 132 19.66 5.11 -6.41
CA ALA A 132 19.19 5.01 -7.79
C ALA A 132 20.01 5.85 -8.78
N THR A 133 20.65 6.92 -8.30
CA THR A 133 21.69 7.69 -9.02
C THR A 133 22.90 6.82 -9.34
#